data_AF-A0A0F9R640-F1
#
_entry.id   AF-A0A0F9R640-F1
#
_cell.length_a   1.000
_cell.length_b   1.000
_cell.length_c   1.000
_cell.angle_alpha   90.00
_cell.angle_beta   90.00
_cell.angle_gamma   90.00
#
_symmetry.space_group_name_H-M   'P 1'
#
loop_
_entity.id
_entity.type
_entity.pdbx_description
1 polymer ?
#
loop_
_entity_poly.entity_id
_entity_poly.type
_entity_poly.pdbx_seq_one_letter_code
_entity_poly.pdbx_strand_id
1 'polypeptide(L)'
;MPTAKKELPRTVEEAVDRLLSLISEEDKQSLKNTPEKDLIMFHFGLGEYIRNEFGFWQGNSELLKSREKESNFVHPDDSSSIIIEALWKKLCSS
;
A
#
# COMPACT_ATOMS: atom_id res chain seq x y z
N MET A 1 -13.77 -22.96 -12.16
CA MET A 1 -13.56 -21.64 -12.77
C MET A 1 -12.09 -21.29 -12.66
N PRO A 2 -11.36 -20.97 -13.74
CA PRO A 2 -10.00 -20.44 -13.59
C PRO A 2 -10.14 -19.02 -13.05
N THR A 3 -9.87 -18.84 -11.76
CA THR A 3 -9.75 -17.51 -11.16
C THR A 3 -8.61 -16.80 -11.87
N ALA A 4 -8.90 -15.72 -12.60
CA ALA A 4 -7.87 -14.85 -13.17
C ALA A 4 -6.83 -14.61 -12.08
N LYS A 5 -5.56 -14.98 -12.34
CA LYS A 5 -4.46 -14.68 -11.44
C LYS A 5 -4.48 -13.17 -11.27
N LYS A 6 -4.95 -12.69 -10.11
CA LYS A 6 -4.93 -11.28 -9.76
C LYS A 6 -3.45 -10.90 -9.73
N GLU A 7 -2.95 -10.31 -10.82
CA GLU A 7 -1.53 -9.99 -10.94
C GLU A 7 -1.18 -9.12 -9.75
N LEU A 8 -0.31 -9.54 -8.86
CA LEU A 8 0.00 -8.73 -7.68
C LEU A 8 0.91 -7.57 -8.09
N PRO A 9 0.79 -6.38 -7.47
CA PRO A 9 1.74 -5.31 -7.74
C PRO A 9 3.15 -5.78 -7.35
N ARG A 10 4.14 -5.51 -8.21
CA ARG A 10 5.53 -5.90 -7.99
C ARG A 10 6.36 -4.75 -7.41
N THR A 11 5.89 -3.51 -7.54
CA THR A 11 6.54 -2.31 -7.00
C THR A 11 5.59 -1.49 -6.12
N VAL A 12 6.17 -0.61 -5.29
CA VAL A 12 5.40 0.35 -4.47
C VAL A 12 4.60 1.30 -5.37
N GLU A 13 5.14 1.71 -6.51
CA GLU A 13 4.46 2.59 -7.46
C GLU A 13 3.21 1.91 -8.07
N GLU A 14 3.31 0.65 -8.49
CA GLU A 14 2.15 -0.11 -8.98
C GLU A 14 1.08 -0.32 -7.89
N ALA A 15 1.53 -0.57 -6.66
CA ALA A 15 0.64 -0.70 -5.50
C ALA A 15 -0.13 0.61 -5.23
N VAL A 16 0.56 1.75 -5.29
CA VAL A 16 -0.04 3.08 -5.12
C VAL A 16 -1.02 3.40 -6.25
N ASP A 17 -0.65 3.12 -7.50
CA ASP A 17 -1.51 3.40 -8.66
C ASP A 17 -2.81 2.59 -8.64
N ARG A 18 -2.70 1.32 -8.23
CA ARG A 18 -3.87 0.49 -7.95
C ARG A 18 -4.71 1.01 -6.80
N LEU A 19 -4.10 1.39 -5.69
CA LEU A 19 -4.85 1.97 -4.57
C LEU A 19 -5.63 3.20 -5.00
N LEU A 20 -5.01 4.09 -5.78
CA LEU A 20 -5.71 5.27 -6.33
C LEU A 20 -6.92 4.89 -7.20
N SER A 21 -6.91 3.74 -7.84
CA SER A 21 -8.06 3.26 -8.62
C SER A 21 -9.09 2.50 -7.78
N LEU A 22 -8.71 2.03 -6.59
CA LEU A 22 -9.53 1.17 -5.72
C LEU A 22 -10.23 1.93 -4.60
N ILE A 23 -9.60 2.97 -4.04
CA ILE A 23 -10.17 3.78 -2.96
C ILE A 23 -11.00 4.93 -3.51
N SER A 24 -12.04 5.31 -2.76
CA SER A 24 -12.96 6.39 -3.15
C SER A 24 -12.30 7.77 -3.09
N GLU A 25 -12.86 8.75 -3.78
CA GLU A 25 -12.39 10.15 -3.70
C GLU A 25 -12.47 10.71 -2.27
N GLU A 26 -13.43 10.24 -1.45
CA GLU A 26 -13.53 10.59 -0.03
C GLU A 26 -12.33 10.07 0.79
N ASP A 27 -11.86 8.85 0.51
CA ASP A 27 -10.70 8.25 1.17
C ASP A 27 -9.43 8.99 0.78
N LYS A 28 -9.30 9.35 -0.51
CA LYS A 28 -8.18 10.16 -1.01
C LYS A 28 -8.12 11.52 -0.33
N GLN A 29 -9.26 12.19 -0.20
CA GLN A 29 -9.33 13.48 0.50
C GLN A 29 -9.03 13.32 1.99
N SER A 30 -9.53 12.26 2.63
CA SER A 30 -9.25 11.97 4.03
C SER A 30 -7.75 11.74 4.27
N LEU A 31 -7.10 10.96 3.41
CA LEU A 31 -5.64 10.78 3.41
C LEU A 31 -4.92 12.12 3.21
N LYS A 32 -5.28 12.90 2.20
CA LYS A 32 -4.65 14.20 1.88
C LYS A 32 -4.76 15.21 3.03
N ASN A 33 -5.87 15.20 3.76
CA ASN A 33 -6.11 16.07 4.91
C ASN A 33 -5.49 15.55 6.21
N THR A 34 -4.98 14.32 6.24
CA THR A 34 -4.31 13.75 7.40
C THR A 34 -2.83 14.11 7.37
N PRO A 35 -2.25 14.65 8.46
CA PRO A 35 -0.81 14.89 8.53
C PRO A 35 -0.03 13.57 8.59
N GLU A 36 1.19 13.56 8.05
CA GLU A 36 2.04 12.36 7.91
C GLU A 36 2.19 11.55 9.21
N LYS A 37 2.39 12.23 10.34
CA LYS A 37 2.50 11.61 11.68
C LYS A 37 1.28 10.81 12.11
N ASP A 38 0.10 11.15 11.58
CA ASP A 38 -1.18 10.55 11.95
C ASP A 38 -1.58 9.46 10.94
N LEU A 39 -0.80 9.20 9.88
CA LEU A 39 -1.06 8.12 8.91
C LEU A 39 -1.13 6.73 9.54
N ILE A 40 -0.54 6.56 10.73
CA ILE A 40 -0.67 5.35 11.55
C ILE A 40 -2.14 4.97 11.81
N MET A 41 -3.06 5.93 11.83
CA MET A 41 -4.50 5.66 12.01
C MET A 41 -5.09 4.77 10.92
N PHE A 42 -4.47 4.75 9.73
CA PHE A 42 -4.90 3.94 8.61
C PHE A 42 -4.36 2.50 8.63
N HIS A 43 -3.52 2.11 9.61
CA HIS A 43 -2.91 0.77 9.68
C HIS A 43 -3.91 -0.39 9.75
N PHE A 44 -4.98 -0.21 10.52
CA PHE A 44 -5.96 -1.26 10.80
C PHE A 44 -7.10 -1.30 9.79
N GLY A 45 -7.40 -0.19 9.12
CA GLY A 45 -8.37 -0.16 8.03
C GLY A 45 -7.69 -0.39 6.68
N LEU A 46 -7.10 0.68 6.14
CA LEU A 46 -6.45 0.67 4.83
C LEU A 46 -5.23 -0.27 4.78
N GLY A 47 -4.44 -0.32 5.84
CA GLY A 47 -3.27 -1.19 5.92
C GLY A 47 -3.67 -2.67 5.90
N GLU A 48 -4.75 -3.05 6.59
CA GLU A 48 -5.27 -4.40 6.55
C GLU A 48 -5.81 -4.75 5.15
N TYR A 49 -6.54 -3.83 4.52
CA TYR A 49 -6.98 -3.99 3.13
C TYR A 49 -5.80 -4.22 2.17
N ILE A 50 -4.75 -3.40 2.27
CA ILE A 50 -3.52 -3.52 1.47
C ILE A 50 -2.85 -4.88 1.67
N ARG A 51 -2.72 -5.33 2.93
CA ARG A 51 -2.11 -6.63 3.27
C ARG A 51 -2.87 -7.80 2.65
N ASN A 52 -4.20 -7.72 2.63
CA ASN A 52 -5.07 -8.73 2.02
C ASN A 52 -5.04 -8.69 0.49
N GLU A 53 -5.17 -7.49 -0.11
CA GLU A 53 -5.25 -7.34 -1.56
C GLU A 53 -3.95 -7.59 -2.29
N PHE A 54 -2.81 -7.20 -1.71
CA PHE A 54 -1.51 -7.33 -2.37
C PHE A 54 -0.78 -8.64 -2.07
N GLY A 55 -1.49 -9.57 -1.43
CA GLY A 55 -0.98 -10.93 -1.23
C GLY A 55 0.27 -10.97 -0.36
N PHE A 56 0.42 -10.03 0.58
CA PHE A 56 1.55 -10.04 1.52
C PHE A 56 1.60 -11.34 2.33
N TRP A 57 0.43 -11.86 2.72
CA TRP A 57 0.27 -13.17 3.37
C TRP A 57 0.48 -14.37 2.43
N GLN A 58 0.42 -14.15 1.11
CA GLN A 58 0.60 -15.19 0.08
C GLN A 58 2.03 -15.24 -0.46
N GLY A 59 2.96 -14.48 0.14
CA GLY A 59 4.37 -14.50 -0.23
C GLY A 59 4.67 -13.68 -1.49
N ASN A 60 4.05 -12.52 -1.68
CA ASN A 60 4.43 -11.55 -2.71
C ASN A 60 5.86 -11.00 -2.45
N SER A 61 6.86 -11.84 -2.69
CA SER A 61 8.26 -11.57 -2.43
C SER A 61 8.82 -10.51 -3.38
N GLU A 62 8.19 -10.27 -4.53
CA GLU A 62 8.65 -9.24 -5.48
C GLU A 62 8.42 -7.84 -4.92
N LEU A 63 7.24 -7.57 -4.35
CA LEU A 63 6.94 -6.31 -3.68
C LEU A 63 7.80 -6.10 -2.43
N LEU A 64 8.10 -7.19 -1.70
CA LEU A 64 9.04 -7.16 -0.57
C LEU A 64 10.50 -6.93 -1.02
N LYS A 65 10.93 -7.56 -2.12
CA LYS A 65 12.28 -7.41 -2.71
C LYS A 65 12.54 -6.03 -3.29
N SER A 66 11.52 -5.39 -3.88
CA SER A 66 11.63 -4.00 -4.30
C SER A 66 11.94 -3.06 -3.11
N ARG A 67 11.68 -3.52 -1.87
CA ARG A 67 11.88 -2.76 -0.63
C ARG A 67 13.17 -3.13 0.09
N GLU A 68 13.77 -4.29 -0.20
CA GLU A 68 15.12 -4.66 0.31
C GLU A 68 16.20 -3.66 -0.12
N LYS A 69 15.99 -2.86 -1.17
CA LYS A 69 16.89 -1.76 -1.52
C LYS A 69 16.85 -0.57 -0.53
N GLU A 70 15.82 -0.45 0.31
CA GLU A 70 15.62 0.72 1.18
C GLU A 70 15.66 0.42 2.70
N SER A 71 15.49 -0.82 3.16
CA SER A 71 15.73 -1.16 4.57
C SER A 71 15.85 -2.65 4.85
N ASN A 72 16.83 -3.01 5.69
CA ASN A 72 17.05 -4.36 6.18
C ASN A 72 15.84 -4.82 7.02
N PHE A 73 15.08 -5.79 6.50
CA PHE A 73 13.96 -6.47 7.18
C PHE A 73 12.73 -5.59 7.46
N VAL A 74 11.75 -5.63 6.55
CA VAL A 74 10.44 -5.00 6.73
C VAL A 74 9.43 -6.05 7.19
N HIS A 75 8.85 -5.88 8.38
CA HIS A 75 7.77 -6.74 8.84
C HIS A 75 6.55 -6.58 7.92
N PRO A 76 5.72 -7.62 7.69
CA PRO A 76 4.48 -7.51 6.91
C PRO A 76 3.53 -6.40 7.42
N ASP A 77 3.52 -6.12 8.73
CA ASP A 77 2.76 -5.00 9.30
C ASP A 77 3.32 -3.62 8.92
N ASP A 78 4.65 -3.47 8.92
CA ASP A 78 5.33 -2.28 8.39
C ASP A 78 5.22 -2.19 6.87
N SER A 79 4.71 -3.25 6.23
CA SER A 79 4.66 -3.31 4.78
C SER A 79 3.58 -2.43 4.16
N SER A 80 2.44 -2.36 4.81
CA SER A 80 1.36 -1.44 4.45
C SER A 80 1.74 0.02 4.66
N SER A 81 2.54 0.34 5.68
CA SER A 81 2.84 1.72 6.09
C SER A 81 3.55 2.51 4.98
N ILE A 82 4.55 1.91 4.34
CA ILE A 82 5.28 2.57 3.25
C ILE A 82 4.38 2.79 2.03
N ILE A 83 3.45 1.87 1.75
CA ILE A 83 2.50 2.04 0.65
C ILE A 83 1.51 3.17 0.97
N ILE A 84 1.02 3.23 2.21
CA ILE A 84 0.16 4.32 2.69
C ILE A 84 0.90 5.67 2.62
N GLU A 85 2.16 5.71 3.04
CA GLU A 85 2.99 6.91 2.98
C GLU A 85 3.27 7.34 1.53
N ALA A 86 3.60 6.39 0.64
CA ALA A 86 3.82 6.67 -0.77
C ALA A 86 2.54 7.17 -1.47
N LEU A 87 1.39 6.58 -1.15
CA LEU A 87 0.09 7.04 -1.60
C LEU A 87 -0.21 8.46 -1.13
N TRP A 88 0.02 8.73 0.16
CA TRP A 88 -0.15 10.06 0.75
C TRP A 88 0.76 11.09 0.08
N LYS A 89 2.05 10.79 -0.10
CA LYS A 89 3.00 11.64 -0.82
C LYS A 89 2.51 11.97 -2.22
N LYS A 90 2.01 10.97 -2.97
CA LYS A 90 1.47 11.19 -4.34
C LYS A 90 0.24 12.10 -4.33
N LEU A 91 -0.67 11.94 -3.36
CA LEU A 91 -1.88 12.77 -3.21
C LEU A 91 -1.59 14.22 -2.77
N CYS A 92 -0.58 14.42 -1.92
CA CYS A 92 -0.15 15.73 -1.45
C CYS A 92 0.73 16.48 -2.46
N SER A 93 1.43 15.75 -3.33
CA SER A 93 2.29 16.33 -4.39
C SER A 93 1.51 16.68 -5.67
N SER A 94 0.20 16.43 -5.73
CA SER A 94 -0.70 16.75 -6.85
C SER A 94 -1.74 17.82 -6.49
#